data_AF-L7IY62-F1
#
_entry.id   AF-L7IY62-F1
#
_cell.length_a   1.000
_cell.length_b   1.000
_cell.length_c   1.000
_cell.angle_alpha   90.00
_cell.angle_beta   90.00
_cell.angle_gamma   90.00
#
_symmetry.space_group_name_H-M   'P 1'
#
loop_
_entity.id
_entity.type
_entity.pdbx_description
1 polymer ?
#
loop_
_entity_poly.entity_id
_entity_poly.type
_entity_poly.pdbx_seq_one_letter_code
_entity_poly.pdbx_strand_id
1 'polypeptide(L)'
;MSCVTEMSYPVCQYLDVFLLKFSLAMADPDLPQPRYHHVVFVQTNADDGSGVKFHVVGDITSLGGMTYESTEFGNPLDDPAFHGSDLLGFTIGDGFRRRWDEVLGGLPTPPKQKEYNVATGRTELVKTWNPLAFYAPGEERQPPWKCTEWTMDHAIPALWKNGLIVDATTKAVAGARGSS
;
A
#
# COMPACT_ATOMS: atom_id res chain seq x y z
N MET A 1 2.52 -22.15 -51.72
CA MET A 1 1.96 -20.92 -51.13
C MET A 1 1.95 -21.11 -49.63
N SER A 2 2.97 -20.59 -48.95
CA SER A 2 3.09 -20.70 -47.49
C SER A 2 2.33 -19.52 -46.88
N CYS A 3 1.23 -19.82 -46.18
CA CYS A 3 0.56 -18.86 -45.32
C CYS A 3 1.39 -18.78 -44.03
N VAL A 4 2.10 -17.67 -43.84
CA VAL A 4 2.84 -17.41 -42.61
C VAL A 4 1.82 -17.00 -41.56
N THR A 5 1.64 -17.84 -40.54
CA THR A 5 0.82 -17.52 -39.37
C THR A 5 1.52 -16.41 -38.61
N GLU A 6 0.91 -15.22 -38.56
CA GLU A 6 1.35 -14.15 -37.67
C GLU A 6 1.26 -14.65 -36.23
N MET A 7 2.42 -14.80 -35.59
CA MET A 7 2.50 -14.95 -34.13
C MET A 7 2.18 -13.59 -33.53
N SER A 8 0.90 -13.37 -33.17
CA SER A 8 0.54 -12.23 -32.33
C SER A 8 1.23 -12.40 -30.99
N TYR A 9 2.31 -11.65 -30.74
CA TYR A 9 2.88 -11.54 -29.42
C TYR A 9 1.80 -11.02 -28.47
N PRO A 10 1.64 -11.59 -27.26
CA PRO A 10 0.67 -11.08 -26.31
C PRO A 10 1.00 -9.62 -26.01
N VAL A 11 0.04 -8.73 -26.30
CA VAL A 11 0.11 -7.34 -25.88
C VAL A 11 0.28 -7.35 -24.37
N CYS A 12 1.36 -6.78 -23.84
CA CYS A 12 1.51 -6.58 -22.40
C CYS A 12 0.34 -5.69 -21.93
N GLN A 13 -0.68 -6.32 -21.35
CA GLN A 13 -1.81 -5.59 -20.78
C GLN A 13 -1.30 -4.84 -19.55
N TYR A 14 -1.36 -3.51 -19.60
CA TYR A 14 -1.06 -2.67 -18.46
C TYR A 14 -2.33 -2.44 -17.65
N LEU A 15 -2.23 -2.59 -16.33
CA LEU A 15 -3.28 -2.32 -15.37
C LEU A 15 -3.02 -0.98 -14.68
N ASP A 16 -4.09 -0.29 -14.32
CA ASP A 16 -4.02 1.01 -13.66
C ASP A 16 -3.74 0.81 -12.16
N VAL A 17 -2.86 1.65 -11.63
CA VAL A 17 -2.41 1.61 -10.24
C VAL A 17 -2.80 2.89 -9.54
N PHE A 18 -3.50 2.77 -8.42
CA PHE A 18 -4.02 3.89 -7.64
C PHE A 18 -3.49 3.88 -6.20
N LEU A 19 -3.33 5.07 -5.64
CA LEU A 19 -3.31 5.30 -4.20
C LEU A 19 -4.76 5.53 -3.77
N LEU A 20 -5.32 4.63 -2.97
CA LEU A 20 -6.63 4.81 -2.37
C LEU A 20 -6.49 5.40 -0.96
N LYS A 21 -7.43 6.27 -0.60
CA LYS A 21 -7.53 6.92 0.71
C LYS A 21 -8.85 6.55 1.34
N PHE A 22 -8.81 5.94 2.52
CA PHE A 22 -10.00 5.60 3.30
C PHE A 22 -10.00 6.36 4.62
N SER A 23 -11.18 6.83 5.04
CA SER A 23 -11.39 7.45 6.34
C SER A 23 -11.11 6.45 7.47
N LEU A 24 -10.47 6.91 8.54
CA LEU A 24 -10.20 6.06 9.70
C LEU A 24 -11.46 5.90 10.55
N ALA A 25 -11.79 4.66 10.93
CA ALA A 25 -12.86 4.38 11.88
C ALA A 25 -12.59 5.00 13.27
N MET A 26 -11.33 5.04 13.68
CA MET A 26 -10.89 5.68 14.93
C MET A 26 -9.57 6.41 14.69
N ALA A 27 -9.58 7.70 14.98
CA ALA A 27 -8.38 8.53 14.91
C ALA A 27 -7.40 8.14 16.03
N ASP A 28 -6.11 8.14 15.70
CA ASP A 28 -5.06 8.02 16.71
C ASP A 28 -4.85 9.40 17.35
N PRO A 29 -5.07 9.57 18.67
CA PRO A 29 -4.92 10.87 19.33
C PRO A 29 -3.48 11.38 19.33
N ASP A 30 -2.49 10.52 19.09
CA ASP A 30 -1.08 10.90 19.01
C ASP A 30 -0.65 11.36 17.61
N LEU A 31 -1.59 11.45 16.65
CA LEU A 31 -1.32 11.88 15.27
C LEU A 31 -2.16 13.08 14.84
N PRO A 32 -1.58 14.04 14.08
CA PRO A 32 -2.34 15.13 13.47
C PRO A 32 -3.49 14.61 12.59
N GLN A 33 -4.60 15.35 12.60
CA GLN A 33 -5.82 15.04 11.83
C GLN A 33 -6.11 16.13 10.79
N PRO A 34 -6.75 15.79 9.64
CA PRO A 34 -7.26 14.47 9.27
C PRO A 34 -6.16 13.50 8.82
N ARG A 35 -6.41 12.20 9.00
CA ARG A 35 -5.59 11.12 8.45
C ARG A 35 -6.45 10.10 7.71
N TYR A 36 -5.84 9.46 6.73
CA TYR A 36 -6.44 8.40 5.94
C TYR A 36 -5.61 7.12 6.01
N HIS A 37 -6.29 5.98 5.94
CA HIS A 37 -5.65 4.72 5.64
C HIS A 37 -5.32 4.71 4.14
N HIS A 38 -4.03 4.68 3.83
CA HIS A 38 -3.52 4.67 2.46
C HIS A 38 -3.22 3.24 2.02
N VAL A 39 -3.68 2.91 0.81
CA VAL A 39 -3.56 1.58 0.22
C VAL A 39 -3.14 1.70 -1.23
N VAL A 40 -2.26 0.82 -1.70
CA VAL A 40 -1.99 0.71 -3.13
C VAL A 40 -2.99 -0.27 -3.74
N PHE A 41 -3.63 0.11 -4.83
CA PHE A 41 -4.66 -0.67 -5.50
C PHE A 41 -4.30 -0.85 -6.97
N VAL A 42 -4.45 -2.07 -7.49
CA VAL A 42 -4.31 -2.37 -8.91
C VAL A 42 -5.68 -2.76 -9.42
N GLN A 43 -6.24 -1.97 -10.34
CA GLN A 43 -7.52 -2.28 -10.95
C GLN A 43 -7.34 -3.39 -11.98
N THR A 44 -7.90 -4.57 -11.70
CA THR A 44 -7.78 -5.75 -12.57
C THR A 44 -9.00 -5.91 -13.48
N ASN A 45 -10.14 -5.31 -13.13
CA ASN A 45 -11.35 -5.33 -13.93
C ASN A 45 -11.84 -3.90 -14.24
N ALA A 46 -11.89 -3.56 -15.53
CA ALA A 46 -12.33 -2.25 -15.98
C ALA A 46 -13.86 -2.09 -15.95
N ASP A 47 -14.60 -3.20 -16.04
CA ASP A 47 -16.06 -3.17 -16.19
C ASP A 47 -16.76 -2.87 -14.86
N ASP A 48 -16.27 -3.45 -13.76
CA ASP A 48 -16.84 -3.26 -12.42
C ASP A 48 -15.96 -2.42 -11.49
N GLY A 49 -14.72 -2.11 -11.88
CA GLY A 49 -13.78 -1.32 -11.07
C GLY A 49 -13.05 -2.12 -9.98
N SER A 50 -13.23 -3.44 -9.92
CA SER A 50 -12.58 -4.31 -8.93
C SER A 50 -11.10 -4.55 -9.23
N GLY A 51 -10.38 -5.01 -8.21
CA GLY A 51 -8.94 -5.13 -8.26
C GLY A 51 -8.33 -5.81 -7.05
N VAL A 52 -7.02 -5.62 -6.89
CA VAL A 52 -6.26 -6.14 -5.75
C VAL A 52 -5.72 -4.98 -4.94
N LYS A 53 -5.94 -5.00 -3.63
CA LYS A 53 -5.33 -4.07 -2.69
C LYS A 53 -4.08 -4.64 -2.06
N PHE A 54 -3.11 -3.78 -1.80
CA PHE A 54 -1.83 -4.08 -1.16
C PHE A 54 -1.63 -3.09 -0.01
N HIS A 55 -1.58 -3.61 1.21
CA HIS A 55 -1.53 -2.78 2.41
C HIS A 55 -0.96 -3.55 3.61
N VAL A 56 -0.82 -2.84 4.73
CA VAL A 56 -0.59 -3.45 6.03
C VAL A 56 -1.85 -3.38 6.87
N VAL A 57 -2.19 -4.49 7.53
CA VAL A 57 -3.32 -4.67 8.44
C VAL A 57 -2.86 -4.91 9.87
N GLY A 58 -3.77 -4.75 10.83
CA GLY A 58 -3.48 -4.86 12.26
C GLY A 58 -3.33 -3.49 12.92
N ASP A 59 -2.61 -3.44 14.03
CA ASP A 59 -2.44 -2.22 14.83
C ASP A 59 -1.08 -2.19 15.53
N ILE A 60 -0.70 -1.02 16.03
CA ILE A 60 0.61 -0.77 16.65
C ILE A 60 0.63 -1.05 18.17
N THR A 61 -0.41 -1.66 18.73
CA THR A 61 -0.50 -2.10 20.13
C THR A 61 -0.33 -3.62 20.24
N SER A 62 -0.71 -4.37 19.19
CA SER A 62 -0.53 -5.81 19.06
C SER A 62 0.95 -6.23 19.02
N LEU A 63 1.29 -7.39 19.61
CA LEU A 63 2.68 -7.89 19.72
C LEU A 63 3.41 -8.00 18.38
N GLY A 64 2.71 -8.44 17.34
CA GLY A 64 3.23 -8.55 15.97
C GLY A 64 3.18 -7.25 15.18
N GLY A 65 2.65 -6.16 15.75
CA GLY A 65 2.38 -4.93 15.03
C GLY A 65 1.41 -5.11 13.87
N MET A 66 1.66 -4.40 12.79
CA MET A 66 0.96 -4.53 11.53
C MET A 66 1.66 -5.55 10.62
N THR A 67 0.90 -6.19 9.75
CA THR A 67 1.37 -7.23 8.82
C THR A 67 0.93 -6.91 7.40
N TYR A 68 1.77 -7.23 6.42
CA TYR A 68 1.46 -7.02 5.01
C TYR A 68 0.47 -8.09 4.51
N GLU A 69 -0.47 -7.67 3.67
CA GLU A 69 -1.32 -8.58 2.90
C GLU A 69 -1.65 -8.00 1.51
N SER A 70 -1.98 -8.91 0.58
CA SER A 70 -2.64 -8.58 -0.68
C SER A 70 -3.96 -9.35 -0.80
N THR A 71 -5.03 -8.65 -1.15
CA THR A 71 -6.38 -9.23 -1.17
C THR A 71 -7.19 -8.67 -2.33
N GLU A 72 -8.07 -9.50 -2.89
CA GLU A 72 -9.11 -9.04 -3.81
C GLU A 72 -9.98 -7.97 -3.14
N PHE A 73 -10.40 -6.97 -3.91
CA PHE A 73 -11.17 -5.84 -3.44
C PHE A 73 -12.17 -5.41 -4.52
N GLY A 74 -13.39 -5.10 -4.08
CA GLY A 74 -14.43 -4.58 -4.98
C GLY A 74 -14.12 -3.17 -5.48
N ASN A 75 -15.09 -2.55 -6.14
CA ASN A 75 -14.96 -1.17 -6.55
C ASN A 75 -14.74 -0.26 -5.33
N PRO A 76 -13.64 0.50 -5.26
CA PRO A 76 -13.39 1.40 -4.13
C PRO A 76 -14.50 2.42 -3.88
N LEU A 77 -15.23 2.82 -4.92
CA LEU A 77 -16.32 3.79 -4.82
C LEU A 77 -17.53 3.26 -4.03
N ASP A 78 -17.64 1.94 -3.87
CA ASP A 78 -18.73 1.30 -3.12
C ASP A 78 -18.42 1.23 -1.61
N ASP A 79 -17.18 1.52 -1.19
CA ASP A 79 -16.78 1.49 0.21
C ASP A 79 -17.20 2.81 0.91
N PRO A 80 -18.03 2.77 1.98
CA PRO A 80 -18.45 3.98 2.69
C PRO A 80 -17.30 4.78 3.33
N ALA A 81 -16.16 4.14 3.58
CA ALA A 81 -14.96 4.82 4.09
C ALA A 81 -14.15 5.49 2.98
N PHE A 82 -14.44 5.23 1.70
CA PHE A 82 -13.70 5.81 0.59
C PHE A 82 -13.71 7.34 0.64
N HIS A 83 -12.51 7.92 0.61
CA HIS A 83 -12.31 9.36 0.64
C HIS A 83 -11.79 9.89 -0.70
N GLY A 84 -10.96 9.13 -1.41
CA GLY A 84 -10.44 9.54 -2.70
C GLY A 84 -9.37 8.61 -3.25
N SER A 85 -8.98 8.86 -4.49
CA SER A 85 -7.98 8.09 -5.21
C SER A 85 -7.07 8.98 -6.05
N ASP A 86 -5.79 8.67 -6.11
CA ASP A 86 -4.83 9.28 -7.03
C ASP A 86 -4.26 8.20 -7.96
N LEU A 87 -4.23 8.44 -9.27
CA LEU A 87 -3.54 7.54 -10.20
C LEU A 87 -2.02 7.65 -9.96
N LEU A 88 -1.39 6.55 -9.58
CA LEU A 88 0.06 6.46 -9.38
C LEU A 88 0.78 6.13 -10.70
N GLY A 89 0.20 5.27 -11.52
CA GLY A 89 0.82 4.83 -12.78
C GLY A 89 0.23 3.51 -13.27
N PHE A 90 1.07 2.69 -13.87
CA PHE A 90 0.65 1.44 -14.52
C PHE A 90 1.56 0.27 -14.15
N THR A 91 1.03 -0.95 -14.20
CA THR A 91 1.82 -2.18 -14.01
C THR A 91 1.52 -3.21 -15.09
N ILE A 92 2.48 -4.08 -15.41
CA ILE A 92 2.26 -5.18 -16.36
C ILE A 92 1.37 -6.22 -15.68
N GLY A 93 0.23 -6.55 -16.30
CA GLY A 93 -0.79 -7.43 -15.73
C GLY A 93 -0.39 -8.90 -15.61
N ASP A 94 0.35 -9.44 -16.57
CA ASP A 94 0.79 -10.84 -16.49
C ASP A 94 1.66 -11.05 -15.24
N GLY A 95 1.26 -11.95 -14.34
CA GLY A 95 1.97 -12.27 -13.10
C GLY A 95 2.17 -11.10 -12.12
N PHE A 96 1.42 -9.99 -12.25
CA PHE A 96 1.66 -8.76 -11.48
C PHE A 96 1.64 -9.01 -9.97
N ARG A 97 0.60 -9.71 -9.48
CA ARG A 97 0.39 -9.92 -8.06
C ARG A 97 1.56 -10.63 -7.40
N ARG A 98 2.07 -11.70 -8.02
CA ARG A 98 3.23 -12.43 -7.49
C ARG A 98 4.47 -11.53 -7.37
N ARG A 99 4.79 -10.75 -8.40
CA ARG A 99 5.95 -9.84 -8.37
C ARG A 99 5.81 -8.75 -7.29
N TRP A 100 4.58 -8.25 -7.11
CA TRP A 100 4.28 -7.28 -6.07
C TRP A 100 4.38 -7.89 -4.67
N ASP A 101 3.84 -9.09 -4.47
CA ASP A 101 3.92 -9.83 -3.20
C ASP A 101 5.38 -10.13 -2.83
N GLU A 102 6.23 -10.50 -3.80
CA GLU A 102 7.66 -10.73 -3.59
C GLU A 102 8.39 -9.47 -3.07
N VAL A 103 8.10 -8.29 -3.64
CA VAL A 103 8.73 -7.04 -3.23
C VAL A 103 8.15 -6.50 -1.93
N LEU A 104 6.82 -6.39 -1.85
CA LEU A 104 6.13 -5.76 -0.72
C LEU A 104 6.15 -6.65 0.53
N GLY A 105 6.06 -7.97 0.38
CA GLY A 105 6.19 -8.91 1.48
C GLY A 105 7.60 -8.97 2.09
N GLY A 106 8.61 -8.47 1.37
CA GLY A 106 9.98 -8.30 1.87
C GLY A 106 10.24 -6.98 2.61
N LEU A 107 9.28 -6.05 2.62
CA LEU A 107 9.43 -4.76 3.31
C LEU A 107 9.21 -4.91 4.82
N PRO A 108 9.90 -4.12 5.66
CA PRO A 108 9.57 -4.05 7.08
C PRO A 108 8.15 -3.50 7.23
N THR A 109 7.38 -4.05 8.16
CA THR A 109 6.04 -3.55 8.51
C THR A 109 6.07 -2.78 9.82
N PRO A 110 5.09 -1.87 10.06
CA PRO A 110 5.00 -1.15 11.33
C PRO A 110 4.96 -2.09 12.54
N PRO A 111 5.94 -2.03 13.46
CA PRO A 111 5.96 -2.91 14.62
C PRO A 111 5.00 -2.41 15.70
N LYS A 112 4.91 -3.17 16.80
CA LYS A 112 4.36 -2.66 18.05
C LYS A 112 5.11 -1.39 18.48
N GLN A 113 4.36 -0.35 18.81
CA GLN A 113 4.87 0.97 19.21
C GLN A 113 4.17 1.51 20.46
N LYS A 114 3.06 0.88 20.89
CA LYS A 114 2.30 1.29 22.07
C LYS A 114 2.16 0.15 23.06
N GLU A 115 2.12 0.49 24.35
CA GLU A 115 1.90 -0.45 25.44
C GLU A 115 1.01 0.18 26.52
N TYR A 116 0.34 -0.65 27.31
CA TYR A 116 -0.42 -0.19 28.46
C TYR A 116 0.50 0.33 29.57
N ASN A 117 0.37 1.63 29.87
CA ASN A 117 1.07 2.28 30.97
C ASN A 117 0.22 2.19 32.25
N VAL A 118 0.60 1.30 33.16
CA VAL A 118 -0.10 1.08 34.44
C VAL A 118 -0.12 2.33 35.33
N ALA A 119 0.85 3.24 35.19
CA ALA A 119 0.93 4.44 36.03
C ALA A 119 -0.11 5.50 35.63
N THR A 120 -0.50 5.53 34.36
CA THR A 120 -1.48 6.50 33.83
C THR A 120 -2.82 5.87 33.50
N GLY A 121 -2.88 4.54 33.41
CA GLY A 121 -4.07 3.78 33.03
C GLY A 121 -4.41 3.86 31.54
N ARG A 122 -3.44 4.19 30.67
CA ARG A 122 -3.65 4.43 29.24
C ARG A 122 -2.69 3.63 28.37
N THR A 123 -3.09 3.36 27.13
CA THR A 123 -2.19 2.84 26.09
C THR A 123 -1.38 4.00 25.49
N GLU A 124 -0.07 3.96 25.64
CA GLU A 124 0.84 5.08 25.33
C GLU A 124 1.99 4.64 24.42
N LEU A 125 2.58 5.59 23.69
CA LEU A 125 3.77 5.35 22.87
C LEU A 125 4.95 4.94 23.76
N VAL A 126 5.60 3.86 23.36
CA VAL A 126 6.79 3.34 24.02
C VAL A 126 8.02 4.06 23.47
N LYS A 127 8.85 4.55 24.39
CA LYS A 127 10.15 5.18 24.08
C LYS A 127 11.25 4.13 23.99
N THR A 128 11.30 3.21 24.96
CA THR A 128 12.22 2.06 24.96
C THR A 128 11.49 0.81 25.43
N TRP A 129 11.78 -0.35 24.83
CA TRP A 129 11.16 -1.62 25.21
C TRP A 129 11.88 -2.35 26.35
N ASN A 130 13.21 -2.16 26.48
CA ASN A 130 14.00 -2.82 27.50
C ASN A 130 15.10 -1.88 28.04
N PRO A 131 14.94 -1.31 29.25
CA PRO A 131 13.73 -1.38 30.08
C PRO A 131 12.53 -0.71 29.41
N LEU A 132 11.31 -1.16 29.73
CA LEU A 132 10.09 -0.52 29.25
C LEU A 132 10.00 0.90 29.81
N ALA A 133 9.98 1.89 28.92
CA ALA A 133 9.81 3.30 29.27
C ALA A 133 8.87 3.99 28.29
N PHE A 134 8.07 4.92 28.81
CA PHE A 134 7.17 5.79 28.06
C PHE A 134 7.75 7.20 27.97
N TYR A 135 7.22 8.01 27.06
CA TYR A 135 7.56 9.44 26.97
C TYR A 135 7.01 10.22 28.17
N ALA A 136 7.80 11.16 28.70
CA ALA A 136 7.36 12.04 29.77
C ALA A 136 6.34 13.10 29.26
N PRO A 137 5.53 13.70 30.15
CA PRO A 137 4.67 14.82 29.78
C PRO A 137 5.48 15.99 29.19
N GLY A 138 5.10 16.45 28.00
CA GLY A 138 5.79 17.54 27.30
C GLY A 138 7.08 17.14 26.57
N GLU A 139 7.51 15.88 26.69
CA GLU A 139 8.64 15.36 25.91
C GLU A 139 8.26 15.24 24.43
N GLU A 140 9.20 15.59 23.54
CA GLU A 140 9.04 15.37 22.10
C GLU A 140 8.94 13.88 21.81
N ARG A 141 7.90 13.49 21.05
CA ARG A 141 7.61 12.11 20.72
C ARG A 141 7.97 11.83 19.27
N GLN A 142 8.53 10.65 19.01
CA GLN A 142 8.61 10.15 17.64
C GLN A 142 7.18 9.90 17.11
N PRO A 143 6.82 10.43 15.94
CA PRO A 143 5.54 10.13 15.32
C PRO A 143 5.39 8.63 15.11
N PRO A 144 4.24 8.03 15.44
CA PRO A 144 4.04 6.62 15.20
C PRO A 144 4.06 6.32 13.71
N TRP A 145 4.78 5.26 13.35
CA TRP A 145 4.84 4.69 12.01
C TRP A 145 3.60 3.81 11.80
N LYS A 146 2.71 4.14 10.87
CA LYS A 146 1.48 3.36 10.61
C LYS A 146 1.36 3.02 9.13
N CYS A 147 0.22 2.43 8.75
CA CYS A 147 -0.12 2.10 7.36
C CYS A 147 0.11 3.26 6.38
N THR A 148 -0.22 4.50 6.75
CA THR A 148 0.00 5.67 5.89
C THR A 148 1.47 5.82 5.51
N GLU A 149 2.37 5.82 6.49
CA GLU A 149 3.82 5.96 6.28
C GLU A 149 4.39 4.72 5.59
N TRP A 150 3.94 3.52 5.95
CA TRP A 150 4.36 2.30 5.24
C TRP A 150 4.04 2.39 3.75
N THR A 151 2.82 2.82 3.40
CA THR A 151 2.41 2.96 2.00
C THR A 151 3.20 4.05 1.27
N MET A 152 3.32 5.24 1.88
CA MET A 152 3.93 6.41 1.24
C MET A 152 5.45 6.35 1.18
N ASP A 153 6.10 5.90 2.25
CA ASP A 153 7.54 6.01 2.43
C ASP A 153 8.28 4.70 2.10
N HIS A 154 7.57 3.57 2.08
CA HIS A 154 8.17 2.25 1.79
C HIS A 154 7.58 1.59 0.54
N ALA A 155 6.27 1.33 0.52
CA ALA A 155 5.66 0.52 -0.53
C ALA A 155 5.72 1.18 -1.91
N ILE A 156 5.20 2.41 -2.04
CA ILE A 156 5.21 3.13 -3.32
C ILE A 156 6.65 3.33 -3.84
N PRO A 157 7.62 3.82 -3.04
CA PRO A 157 9.01 3.93 -3.48
C PRO A 157 9.63 2.59 -3.91
N ALA A 158 9.34 1.49 -3.20
CA ALA A 158 9.85 0.17 -3.56
C ALA A 158 9.28 -0.31 -4.91
N LEU A 159 7.99 -0.08 -5.17
CA LEU A 159 7.36 -0.45 -6.43
C LEU A 159 7.96 0.33 -7.62
N TRP A 160 8.17 1.64 -7.46
CA TRP A 160 8.86 2.45 -8.47
C TRP A 160 10.31 2.00 -8.70
N LYS A 161 11.06 1.79 -7.62
CA LYS A 161 12.47 1.37 -7.69
C LYS A 161 12.65 0.04 -8.43
N ASN A 162 11.69 -0.88 -8.29
CA ASN A 162 11.71 -2.19 -8.96
C ASN A 162 11.03 -2.17 -10.34
N GLY A 163 10.61 -1.01 -10.86
CA GLY A 163 9.93 -0.89 -12.16
C GLY A 163 8.56 -1.61 -12.21
N LEU A 164 7.96 -1.86 -11.04
CA LEU A 164 6.65 -2.49 -10.92
C LEU A 164 5.51 -1.48 -11.12
N ILE A 165 5.78 -0.20 -10.87
CA ILE A 165 4.97 0.93 -11.36
C ILE A 165 5.79 1.66 -12.43
N VAL A 166 5.14 1.98 -13.54
CA VAL A 166 5.71 2.78 -14.63
C VAL A 166 4.79 3.94 -14.99
N ASP A 167 5.36 4.99 -15.58
CA ASP A 167 4.60 6.14 -16.07
C ASP A 167 3.90 5.88 -17.41
N ALA A 168 3.08 6.84 -17.84
CA ALA A 168 2.34 6.78 -19.10
C ALA A 168 3.26 6.72 -20.32
N THR A 169 4.42 7.39 -20.27
CA THR A 169 5.40 7.42 -21.35
C THR A 169 5.97 6.03 -21.59
N THR A 170 6.36 5.35 -20.52
CA THR A 170 6.91 3.99 -20.54
C THR A 170 5.88 2.99 -21.05
N LYS A 171 4.62 3.10 -20.60
CA LYS A 171 3.49 2.32 -21.12
C LYS A 171 3.31 2.53 -22.63
N ALA A 172 3.35 3.78 -23.11
CA ALA A 172 3.18 4.09 -24.53
C ALA A 172 4.31 3.55 -25.42
N VAL A 173 5.57 3.65 -24.97
CA VAL A 173 6.73 3.12 -25.71
C VAL A 173 6.68 1.60 -25.82
N ALA A 174 6.25 0.90 -24.76
CA ALA A 174 6.07 -0.56 -24.80
C ALA A 174 4.96 -0.96 -25.79
N GLY A 175 3.84 -0.23 -25.82
CA GLY A 175 2.75 -0.45 -26.78
C GLY A 175 3.17 -0.24 -28.24
N ALA A 176 4.03 0.74 -28.52
CA ALA A 176 4.51 1.02 -29.88
C ALA A 176 5.45 -0.06 -30.44
N ARG A 177 6.19 -0.78 -29.58
CA ARG A 177 7.14 -1.83 -29.99
C ARG A 177 6.49 -3.18 -30.29
N GLY A 178 5.23 -3.39 -29.89
CA GLY A 178 4.47 -4.62 -30.16
C GLY A 178 3.71 -4.63 -31.49
N SER A 179 3.80 -3.55 -32.28
CA SER A 179 3.01 -3.32 -33.50
C SER A 179 3.86 -3.21 -34.78
N SER A 180 5.09 -3.72 -34.77
CA SER A 180 6.00 -3.71 -35.94
C SER A 180 6.40 -5.10 -36.37
#